data_AF-A0A812J7W1-F1
#
_entry.id   AF-A0A812J7W1-F1
#
_cell.length_a   1.000
_cell.length_b   1.000
_cell.length_c   1.000
_cell.angle_alpha   90.00
_cell.angle_beta   90.00
_cell.angle_gamma   90.00
#
_symmetry.space_group_name_H-M   'P 1'
#
loop_
_entity.id
_entity.type
_entity.pdbx_description
1 polymer ?
#
loop_
_entity_poly.entity_id
_entity_poly.type
_entity_poly.pdbx_seq_one_letter_code
_entity_poly.pdbx_strand_id
1 'polypeptide(L)'
;MVMSMSDWMIVLTSLWEVGFEAYAFFAQGTEGDGGGLKSLTSLKILRIVRITRIVKAARLIRIFRFVMAFRLLIASIIATLKSLLWALMLLALIIYVFAILLTQAVHSYKADADNVPLSPADDDASDRYFGSLALTMLSLFMSIAGGVSWEQVLAPLSAMSEAWIWVFLFYISFTYFAVLNVVTAVFCQSAIDGAQNDHASKVHAILANKEAHLGKINTLFSKFGADDGVITFKMFQEKINSVEVRSWTRIPAALSKLKSSSWVACGCEAKPRQWMSERLSMTSSGS
;
A
#
# COMPACT_ATOMS: atom_id res chain seq x y z
N MET A 1 16.39 -4.25 8.57
CA MET A 1 17.12 -4.04 7.30
C MET A 1 16.86 -5.24 6.41
N VAL A 2 15.72 -5.31 5.73
CA VAL A 2 15.42 -6.34 4.74
C VAL A 2 15.16 -5.59 3.44
N MET A 3 16.12 -5.63 2.53
CA MET A 3 15.88 -5.18 1.15
C MET A 3 14.83 -6.12 0.58
N SER A 4 13.62 -5.62 0.39
CA SER A 4 12.49 -6.40 -0.10
C SER A 4 12.85 -7.01 -1.46
N MET A 5 12.31 -8.19 -1.80
CA MET A 5 12.52 -8.83 -3.10
C MET A 5 12.27 -7.88 -4.28
N SER A 6 11.45 -6.85 -4.08
CA SER A 6 11.23 -5.79 -5.06
C SER A 6 12.47 -4.97 -5.40
N ASP A 7 13.39 -4.77 -4.45
CA ASP A 7 14.58 -3.93 -4.63
C ASP A 7 15.63 -4.66 -5.46
N TRP A 8 15.80 -5.96 -5.22
CA TRP A 8 16.63 -6.84 -6.06
C TRP A 8 16.10 -6.96 -7.49
N MET A 9 14.77 -7.07 -7.68
CA MET A 9 14.17 -7.05 -9.02
C MET A 9 14.45 -5.73 -9.75
N ILE A 10 14.47 -4.59 -9.05
CA ILE A 10 14.78 -3.28 -9.66
C ILE A 10 16.25 -3.19 -10.08
N VAL A 11 17.15 -3.67 -9.24
CA VAL A 11 18.58 -3.68 -9.55
C VAL A 11 18.85 -4.60 -10.75
N LEU A 12 18.27 -5.80 -10.76
CA LEU A 12 18.41 -6.76 -11.86
C LEU A 12 17.82 -6.24 -13.17
N THR A 13 16.63 -5.63 -13.15
CA THR A 13 16.03 -5.03 -14.36
C THR A 13 16.84 -3.84 -14.87
N SER A 14 17.42 -3.03 -13.98
CA SER A 14 18.26 -1.89 -14.38
C SER A 14 19.62 -2.33 -14.94
N LEU A 15 20.25 -3.35 -14.35
CA LEU A 15 21.49 -3.94 -14.86
C LEU A 15 21.27 -4.64 -16.20
N TRP A 16 20.14 -5.33 -16.35
CA TRP A 16 19.74 -5.93 -17.62
C TRP A 16 19.51 -4.88 -18.71
N GLU A 17 18.85 -3.77 -18.40
CA GLU A 17 18.61 -2.66 -19.33
C GLU A 17 19.93 -2.06 -19.85
N VAL A 18 20.85 -1.74 -18.94
CA VAL A 18 22.17 -1.18 -19.27
C VAL A 18 23.04 -2.19 -20.02
N GLY A 19 23.05 -3.45 -19.57
CA GLY A 19 23.80 -4.52 -20.21
C GLY A 19 23.29 -4.81 -21.63
N PHE A 20 21.97 -4.76 -21.83
CA PHE A 20 21.35 -4.95 -23.14
C PHE A 20 21.65 -3.78 -24.10
N GLU A 21 21.59 -2.53 -23.64
CA GLU A 21 21.97 -1.36 -24.43
C GLU A 21 23.47 -1.40 -24.80
N ALA A 22 24.34 -1.78 -23.86
CA ALA A 22 25.76 -1.96 -24.12
C ALA A 22 26.03 -3.09 -25.13
N TYR A 23 25.40 -4.25 -24.96
CA TYR A 23 25.53 -5.37 -25.88
C TYR A 23 25.04 -5.00 -27.29
N ALA A 24 23.89 -4.33 -27.41
CA ALA A 24 23.37 -3.89 -28.70
C ALA A 24 24.30 -2.86 -29.39
N PHE A 25 24.92 -1.96 -28.63
CA PHE A 25 25.92 -1.02 -29.14
C PHE A 25 27.17 -1.74 -29.63
N PHE A 26 27.72 -2.69 -28.85
CA PHE A 26 28.87 -3.49 -29.27
C PHE A 26 28.57 -4.40 -30.47
N ALA A 27 27.35 -4.95 -30.55
CA ALA A 27 26.91 -5.77 -31.68
C ALA A 27 26.73 -4.95 -32.99
N GLN A 28 26.52 -3.63 -32.90
CA GLN A 28 26.51 -2.72 -34.06
C GLN A 28 27.91 -2.25 -34.46
N GLY A 29 28.89 -2.30 -33.55
CA GLY A 29 30.27 -1.88 -33.81
C GLY A 29 31.11 -2.86 -34.65
N THR A 30 30.54 -3.99 -35.07
CA THR A 30 31.22 -5.03 -35.85
C THR A 30 30.53 -5.29 -37.19
N GLU A 31 30.47 -4.28 -38.07
CA GLU A 31 30.35 -4.55 -39.52
C GLU A 31 31.55 -3.93 -40.23
N GLY A 32 32.61 -4.73 -40.33
CA GLY A 32 33.51 -4.70 -41.47
C GLY A 32 32.80 -5.34 -42.66
N ASP A 33 32.96 -4.69 -43.80
CA ASP A 33 32.48 -4.94 -45.16
C ASP A 33 32.19 -6.41 -45.56
N GLY A 34 31.06 -6.63 -46.26
CA GLY A 34 30.70 -7.96 -46.79
C GLY A 34 29.23 -8.09 -47.22
N GLY A 35 28.91 -7.68 -48.46
CA GLY A 35 27.60 -7.81 -49.07
C GLY A 35 27.10 -9.26 -49.18
N GLY A 36 25.99 -9.57 -48.51
CA GLY A 36 25.30 -10.87 -48.64
C GLY A 36 24.17 -11.12 -47.63
N LEU A 37 24.08 -10.33 -46.55
CA LEU A 37 23.22 -10.64 -45.39
C LEU A 37 21.99 -9.74 -45.20
N LYS A 38 21.52 -9.00 -46.22
CA LYS A 38 20.47 -7.97 -46.03
C LYS A 38 19.10 -8.51 -45.55
N SER A 39 18.78 -9.79 -45.75
CA SER A 39 17.49 -10.38 -45.34
C SER A 39 17.46 -10.86 -43.89
N LEU A 40 18.56 -11.46 -43.39
CA LEU A 40 18.65 -11.91 -41.98
C LEU A 40 18.90 -10.75 -41.01
N THR A 41 19.58 -9.69 -41.46
CA THR A 41 19.79 -8.47 -40.66
C THR A 41 18.47 -7.72 -40.46
N SER A 42 17.59 -7.66 -41.47
CA SER A 42 16.29 -6.97 -41.38
C SER A 42 15.36 -7.55 -40.31
N LEU A 43 15.31 -8.88 -40.16
CA LEU A 43 14.51 -9.53 -39.10
C LEU A 43 15.13 -9.37 -37.70
N LYS A 44 16.46 -9.38 -37.59
CA LYS A 44 17.17 -9.09 -36.34
C LYS A 44 16.98 -7.63 -35.92
N ILE A 45 17.06 -6.68 -36.86
CA ILE A 45 16.83 -5.26 -36.64
C ILE A 45 15.40 -5.01 -36.14
N LEU A 46 14.38 -5.61 -36.75
CA LEU A 46 12.98 -5.46 -36.31
C LEU A 46 12.76 -6.00 -34.88
N ARG A 47 13.41 -7.11 -34.53
CA ARG A 47 13.34 -7.68 -33.18
C ARG A 47 14.07 -6.79 -32.15
N ILE A 48 15.24 -6.25 -32.50
CA ILE A 48 16.00 -5.31 -31.67
C ILE A 48 15.20 -4.03 -31.43
N VAL A 49 14.63 -3.41 -32.47
CA VAL A 49 13.80 -2.20 -32.35
C VAL A 49 12.58 -2.43 -31.45
N ARG A 50 11.93 -3.60 -31.54
CA ARG A 50 10.83 -3.98 -30.62
C ARG A 50 11.33 -4.10 -29.17
N ILE A 51 12.48 -4.72 -28.95
CA ILE A 51 13.04 -4.84 -27.60
C ILE A 51 13.43 -3.46 -27.03
N THR A 52 14.00 -2.56 -27.84
CA THR A 52 14.30 -1.18 -27.40
C THR A 52 13.03 -0.40 -27.03
N ARG A 53 11.90 -0.63 -27.73
CA ARG A 53 10.59 -0.05 -27.35
C ARG A 53 10.06 -0.61 -26.03
N ILE A 54 10.21 -1.93 -25.80
CA ILE A 54 9.83 -2.58 -24.54
C ILE A 54 10.69 -2.06 -23.38
N VAL A 55 11.99 -1.86 -23.61
CA VAL A 55 12.92 -1.27 -22.65
C VAL A 55 12.54 0.18 -22.31
N LYS A 56 12.19 1.00 -23.31
CA LYS A 56 11.64 2.34 -23.07
C LYS A 56 10.32 2.30 -22.29
N ALA A 57 9.44 1.31 -22.55
CA ALA A 57 8.23 1.09 -21.77
C ALA A 57 8.55 0.62 -20.32
N ALA A 58 9.66 -0.08 -20.09
CA ALA A 58 10.13 -0.42 -18.74
C ALA A 58 10.54 0.83 -17.92
N ARG A 59 10.86 1.97 -18.56
CA ARG A 59 10.96 3.26 -17.83
C ARG A 59 9.61 3.75 -17.30
N LEU A 60 8.49 3.41 -17.92
CA LEU A 60 7.15 3.64 -17.35
C LEU A 60 6.93 2.76 -16.10
N ILE A 61 7.56 1.57 -16.04
CA ILE A 61 7.59 0.74 -14.83
C ILE A 61 8.39 1.43 -13.72
N ARG A 62 9.44 2.21 -14.05
CA ARG A 62 10.11 3.09 -13.05
C ARG A 62 9.21 4.22 -12.53
N ILE A 63 8.13 4.62 -13.22
CA ILE A 63 7.11 5.53 -12.65
C ILE A 63 6.39 4.86 -11.47
N PHE A 64 6.27 3.52 -11.47
CA PHE A 64 5.87 2.74 -10.30
C PHE A 64 6.96 2.65 -9.21
N ARG A 65 8.11 3.33 -9.32
CA ARG A 65 8.98 3.60 -8.16
C ARG A 65 8.52 4.80 -7.35
N PHE A 66 7.73 5.71 -7.93
CA PHE A 66 7.05 6.80 -7.20
C PHE A 66 5.86 6.30 -6.37
N VAL A 67 5.52 5.02 -6.56
CA VAL A 67 4.45 4.25 -5.91
C VAL A 67 4.92 3.69 -4.56
N MET A 68 5.93 4.29 -3.90
CA MET A 68 6.11 4.04 -2.46
C MET A 68 4.80 4.39 -1.71
N ALA A 69 4.17 5.51 -2.07
CA ALA A 69 2.86 5.89 -1.56
C ALA A 69 1.78 4.84 -1.88
N PHE A 70 1.72 4.33 -3.12
CA PHE A 70 0.72 3.33 -3.51
C PHE A 70 0.99 1.93 -2.95
N ARG A 71 2.26 1.55 -2.71
CA ARG A 71 2.62 0.33 -1.97
C ARG A 71 2.18 0.43 -0.51
N LEU A 72 2.33 1.61 0.12
CA LEU A 72 1.77 1.86 1.45
C LEU A 72 0.24 1.76 1.46
N LEU A 73 -0.44 2.32 0.45
CA LEU A 73 -1.89 2.22 0.33
C LEU A 73 -2.35 0.76 0.14
N ILE A 74 -1.70 -0.01 -0.72
CA ILE A 74 -2.00 -1.44 -0.89
C ILE A 74 -1.71 -2.23 0.38
N ALA A 75 -0.58 -1.99 1.05
CA ALA A 75 -0.26 -2.66 2.30
C ALA A 75 -1.31 -2.36 3.39
N SER A 76 -1.81 -1.12 3.42
CA SER A 76 -2.90 -0.72 4.31
C SER A 76 -4.21 -1.44 3.96
N ILE A 77 -4.56 -1.52 2.67
CA ILE A 77 -5.74 -2.27 2.21
C ILE A 77 -5.63 -3.75 2.58
N ILE A 78 -4.49 -4.40 2.30
CA ILE A 78 -4.28 -5.82 2.63
C ILE A 78 -4.39 -6.06 4.14
N ALA A 79 -3.87 -5.14 4.96
CA ALA A 79 -4.03 -5.20 6.41
C ALA A 79 -5.51 -5.15 6.82
N THR A 80 -6.31 -4.25 6.22
CA THR A 80 -7.76 -4.17 6.48
C THR A 80 -8.54 -5.39 5.97
N LEU A 81 -8.12 -5.98 4.84
CA LEU A 81 -8.75 -7.16 4.27
C LEU A 81 -8.66 -8.38 5.18
N LYS A 82 -7.56 -8.53 5.94
CA LYS A 82 -7.41 -9.65 6.90
C LYS A 82 -8.50 -9.61 7.98
N SER A 83 -8.81 -8.42 8.50
CA SER A 83 -9.86 -8.24 9.51
C SER A 83 -11.25 -8.40 8.89
N LEU A 84 -11.45 -7.84 7.70
CA LEU A 84 -12.68 -7.98 6.92
C LEU A 84 -12.99 -9.46 6.60
N LEU A 85 -11.97 -10.27 6.33
CA LEU A 85 -12.14 -11.70 6.01
C LEU A 85 -12.86 -12.45 7.14
N TRP A 86 -12.55 -12.15 8.41
CA TRP A 86 -13.24 -12.77 9.55
C TRP A 86 -14.71 -12.36 9.63
N ALA A 87 -15.01 -11.09 9.36
CA ALA A 87 -16.39 -10.59 9.31
C ALA A 87 -17.18 -11.20 8.14
N LEU A 88 -16.55 -11.35 6.97
CA LEU A 88 -17.14 -12.02 5.81
C LEU A 88 -17.34 -13.53 6.05
N MET A 89 -16.43 -14.19 6.78
CA MET A 89 -16.62 -15.58 7.20
C MET A 89 -17.83 -15.74 8.13
N LEU A 90 -18.04 -14.80 9.05
CA LEU A 90 -19.24 -14.79 9.90
C LEU A 90 -20.52 -14.59 9.08
N LEU A 91 -20.51 -13.65 8.12
CA LEU A 91 -21.63 -13.45 7.18
C LEU A 91 -21.90 -14.73 6.37
N ALA A 92 -20.85 -15.38 5.85
CA ALA A 92 -20.98 -16.63 5.11
C ALA A 92 -21.58 -17.76 5.95
N LEU A 93 -21.23 -17.84 7.25
CA LEU A 93 -21.83 -18.80 8.18
C LEU A 93 -23.32 -18.53 8.40
N ILE A 94 -23.72 -17.28 8.57
CA ILE A 94 -25.13 -16.90 8.72
C ILE A 94 -25.91 -17.29 7.46
N ILE A 95 -25.38 -16.93 6.27
CA ILE A 95 -25.96 -17.31 4.98
C ILE A 95 -26.08 -18.83 4.88
N TYR A 96 -25.05 -19.58 5.28
CA TYR A 96 -25.05 -21.04 5.25
C TYR A 96 -26.17 -21.65 6.10
N VAL A 97 -26.37 -21.16 7.33
CA VAL A 97 -27.44 -21.65 8.22
C VAL A 97 -28.82 -21.40 7.61
N PHE A 98 -29.10 -20.18 7.15
CA PHE A 98 -30.38 -19.88 6.49
C PHE A 98 -30.54 -20.63 5.16
N ALA A 99 -29.46 -20.83 4.41
CA ALA A 99 -29.50 -21.58 3.17
C ALA A 99 -29.90 -23.04 3.41
N ILE A 100 -29.39 -23.69 4.46
CA ILE A 100 -29.82 -25.04 4.84
C ILE A 100 -31.32 -25.04 5.14
N LEU A 101 -31.78 -24.14 6.02
CA LEU A 101 -33.18 -24.08 6.44
C LEU A 101 -34.13 -23.92 5.25
N LEU A 102 -33.86 -22.98 4.34
CA LEU A 102 -34.72 -22.71 3.19
C LEU A 102 -34.63 -23.80 2.11
N THR A 103 -33.45 -24.34 1.86
CA THR A 103 -33.29 -25.46 0.91
C THR A 103 -34.06 -26.68 1.40
N GLN A 104 -33.93 -27.01 2.68
CA GLN A 104 -34.68 -28.13 3.28
C GLN A 104 -36.19 -27.87 3.25
N ALA A 105 -36.63 -26.65 3.56
CA ALA A 105 -38.05 -26.28 3.48
C ALA A 105 -38.66 -26.55 2.10
N VAL A 106 -38.00 -26.07 1.04
CA VAL A 106 -38.45 -26.25 -0.34
C VAL A 106 -38.45 -27.73 -0.73
N HIS A 107 -37.37 -28.45 -0.42
CA HIS A 107 -37.24 -29.86 -0.76
C HIS A 107 -38.25 -30.73 -0.02
N SER A 108 -38.49 -30.47 1.27
CA SER A 108 -39.49 -31.18 2.07
C SER A 108 -40.91 -30.91 1.60
N TYR A 109 -41.24 -29.67 1.21
CA TYR A 109 -42.55 -29.33 0.67
C TYR A 109 -42.82 -30.06 -0.66
N LYS A 110 -41.83 -30.08 -1.57
CA LYS A 110 -41.93 -30.78 -2.87
C LYS A 110 -41.99 -32.30 -2.73
N ALA A 111 -41.34 -32.86 -1.71
CA ALA A 111 -41.31 -34.30 -1.48
C ALA A 111 -42.60 -34.86 -0.85
N ASP A 112 -43.39 -34.00 -0.21
CA ASP A 112 -44.61 -34.38 0.47
C ASP A 112 -45.82 -34.25 -0.47
N ALA A 113 -46.43 -35.41 -0.78
CA ALA A 113 -47.50 -35.53 -1.75
C ALA A 113 -48.84 -34.93 -1.27
N ASP A 114 -48.98 -34.66 0.02
CA ASP A 114 -50.19 -34.05 0.58
C ASP A 114 -50.23 -32.53 0.40
N ASN A 115 -49.09 -31.90 0.03
CA ASN A 115 -49.03 -30.46 -0.20
C ASN A 115 -49.63 -30.05 -1.55
N VAL A 116 -50.20 -28.84 -1.59
CA VAL A 116 -50.71 -28.26 -2.83
C VAL A 116 -49.53 -28.01 -3.79
N PRO A 117 -49.57 -28.56 -5.03
CA PRO A 117 -48.50 -28.33 -6.00
C PRO A 117 -48.32 -26.84 -6.27
N LEU A 118 -47.06 -26.42 -6.35
CA LEU A 118 -46.70 -25.06 -6.75
C LEU A 118 -47.16 -24.79 -8.19
N SER A 119 -47.47 -23.53 -8.50
CA SER A 119 -47.65 -23.09 -9.87
C SER A 119 -46.37 -23.38 -10.67
N PRO A 120 -46.44 -23.69 -11.99
CA PRO A 120 -45.24 -23.94 -12.79
C PRO A 120 -44.19 -22.82 -12.72
N ALA A 121 -44.62 -21.58 -12.53
CA ALA A 121 -43.74 -20.44 -12.37
C ALA A 121 -43.01 -20.42 -11.00
N ASP A 122 -43.71 -20.77 -9.92
CA ASP A 122 -43.13 -20.84 -8.57
C ASP A 122 -42.24 -22.07 -8.42
N ASP A 123 -42.57 -23.17 -9.09
CA ASP A 123 -41.75 -24.37 -9.13
C ASP A 123 -40.39 -24.10 -9.81
N ASP A 124 -40.39 -23.47 -11.00
CA ASP A 124 -39.17 -23.05 -11.69
C ASP A 124 -38.35 -22.05 -10.85
N ALA A 125 -39.01 -21.07 -10.23
CA ALA A 125 -38.34 -20.11 -9.35
C ALA A 125 -37.73 -20.81 -8.12
N SER A 126 -38.44 -21.77 -7.54
CA SER A 126 -37.95 -22.53 -6.39
C SER A 126 -36.73 -23.37 -6.73
N ASP A 127 -36.66 -23.98 -7.93
CA ASP A 127 -35.48 -24.70 -8.38
C ASP A 127 -34.32 -23.76 -8.72
N ARG A 128 -34.61 -22.60 -9.30
CA ARG A 128 -33.61 -21.57 -9.64
C ARG A 128 -32.95 -20.94 -8.43
N TYR A 129 -33.68 -20.76 -7.32
CA TYR A 129 -33.14 -20.10 -6.12
C TYR A 129 -32.77 -21.08 -5.01
N PHE A 130 -33.50 -22.19 -4.88
CA PHE A 130 -33.39 -23.15 -3.77
C PHE A 130 -33.09 -24.60 -4.21
N GLY A 131 -32.77 -24.83 -5.50
CA GLY A 131 -32.54 -26.18 -6.02
C GLY A 131 -31.32 -26.89 -5.42
N SER A 132 -30.30 -26.17 -4.97
CA SER A 132 -29.16 -26.74 -4.25
C SER A 132 -28.65 -25.79 -3.17
N LEU A 133 -27.97 -26.33 -2.15
CA LEU A 133 -27.46 -25.52 -1.04
C LEU A 133 -26.55 -24.37 -1.51
N ALA A 134 -25.64 -24.61 -2.45
CA ALA A 134 -24.75 -23.58 -2.98
C ALA A 134 -25.50 -22.50 -3.74
N LEU A 135 -26.54 -22.89 -4.49
CA LEU A 135 -27.42 -21.98 -5.22
C LEU A 135 -28.24 -21.12 -4.25
N THR A 136 -28.75 -21.71 -3.16
CA THR A 136 -29.45 -21.00 -2.10
C THR A 136 -28.54 -20.00 -1.41
N MET A 137 -27.31 -20.39 -1.06
CA MET A 137 -26.32 -19.47 -0.49
C MET A 137 -26.05 -18.29 -1.44
N LEU A 138 -25.90 -18.56 -2.74
CA LEU A 138 -25.72 -17.53 -3.76
C LEU A 138 -26.95 -16.61 -3.85
N SER A 139 -28.17 -17.16 -3.85
CA SER A 139 -29.41 -16.39 -3.92
C SER A 139 -29.63 -15.49 -2.71
N LEU A 140 -29.32 -16.00 -1.51
CA LEU A 140 -29.35 -15.23 -0.28
C LEU A 140 -28.30 -14.11 -0.27
N PHE A 141 -27.10 -14.38 -0.79
CA PHE A 141 -26.07 -13.37 -0.98
C PHE A 141 -26.49 -12.32 -2.03
N MET A 142 -27.05 -12.73 -3.17
CA MET A 142 -27.54 -11.82 -4.19
C MET A 142 -28.67 -10.92 -3.67
N SER A 143 -29.52 -11.44 -2.78
CA SER A 143 -30.63 -10.68 -2.18
C SER A 143 -30.15 -9.50 -1.31
N ILE A 144 -28.98 -9.64 -0.65
CA ILE A 144 -28.38 -8.57 0.18
C ILE A 144 -27.40 -7.69 -0.61
N ALA A 145 -26.74 -8.26 -1.63
CA ALA A 145 -25.76 -7.55 -2.46
C ALA A 145 -26.40 -6.74 -3.60
N GLY A 146 -27.73 -6.85 -3.79
CA GLY A 146 -28.46 -6.17 -4.86
C GLY A 146 -28.34 -6.85 -6.24
N GLY A 147 -27.98 -8.14 -6.27
CA GLY A 147 -27.89 -8.93 -7.51
C GLY A 147 -29.25 -9.40 -8.03
N VAL A 148 -30.21 -9.64 -7.13
CA VAL A 148 -31.60 -9.99 -7.44
C VAL A 148 -32.53 -9.28 -6.47
N SER A 149 -33.74 -8.94 -6.90
CA SER A 149 -34.76 -8.44 -5.96
C SER A 149 -35.07 -9.55 -4.95
N TRP A 150 -34.99 -9.23 -3.66
CA TRP A 150 -35.35 -10.15 -2.57
C TRP A 150 -36.81 -10.61 -2.69
N GLU A 151 -37.68 -9.82 -3.33
CA GLU A 151 -39.07 -10.17 -3.64
C GLU A 151 -39.17 -11.39 -4.58
N GLN A 152 -38.29 -11.48 -5.59
CA GLN A 152 -38.30 -12.61 -6.54
C GLN A 152 -37.86 -13.91 -5.86
N VAL A 153 -36.97 -13.82 -4.88
CA VAL A 153 -36.51 -14.97 -4.09
C VAL A 153 -37.57 -15.37 -3.06
N LEU A 154 -38.36 -14.41 -2.57
CA LEU A 154 -39.46 -14.62 -1.64
C LEU A 154 -40.70 -15.26 -2.29
N ALA A 155 -40.98 -14.97 -3.56
CA ALA A 155 -42.16 -15.44 -4.28
C ALA A 155 -42.45 -16.94 -4.12
N PRO A 156 -41.52 -17.87 -4.43
CA PRO A 156 -41.78 -19.31 -4.26
C PRO A 156 -42.00 -19.73 -2.80
N LEU A 157 -41.39 -19.03 -1.83
CA LEU A 157 -41.61 -19.30 -0.40
C LEU A 157 -43.00 -18.87 0.06
N SER A 158 -43.50 -17.75 -0.47
CA SER A 158 -44.84 -17.23 -0.16
C SER A 158 -45.96 -18.15 -0.65
N ALA A 159 -45.73 -18.85 -1.75
CA ALA A 159 -46.66 -19.83 -2.31
C ALA A 159 -46.78 -21.11 -1.46
N MET A 160 -45.77 -21.42 -0.64
CA MET A 160 -45.77 -22.59 0.24
C MET A 160 -46.46 -22.31 1.57
N SER A 161 -46.05 -21.24 2.27
CA SER A 161 -46.62 -20.85 3.56
C SER A 161 -46.20 -19.43 3.96
N GLU A 162 -47.12 -18.67 4.56
CA GLU A 162 -46.84 -17.34 5.11
C GLU A 162 -45.75 -17.36 6.21
N ALA A 163 -45.54 -18.48 6.90
CA ALA A 163 -44.51 -18.60 7.91
C ALA A 163 -43.10 -18.39 7.33
N TRP A 164 -42.85 -18.87 6.10
CA TRP A 164 -41.56 -18.70 5.43
C TRP A 164 -41.29 -17.26 5.02
N ILE A 165 -42.34 -16.46 4.83
CA ILE A 165 -42.22 -15.01 4.59
C ILE A 165 -41.57 -14.35 5.79
N TRP A 166 -42.07 -14.62 7.00
CA TRP A 166 -41.53 -14.04 8.23
C TRP A 166 -40.08 -14.48 8.50
N VAL A 167 -39.75 -15.75 8.23
CA VAL A 167 -38.38 -16.27 8.35
C VAL A 167 -37.44 -15.55 7.37
N PHE A 168 -37.85 -15.36 6.11
CA PHE A 168 -37.05 -14.69 5.10
C PHE A 168 -36.90 -13.18 5.40
N LEU A 169 -37.98 -12.51 5.83
CA LEU A 169 -37.92 -11.10 6.26
C LEU A 169 -37.03 -10.91 7.49
N PHE A 170 -37.02 -11.86 8.42
CA PHE A 170 -36.09 -11.86 9.54
C PHE A 170 -34.65 -11.97 9.06
N TYR A 171 -34.33 -12.88 8.12
CA TYR A 171 -33.00 -12.98 7.51
C TYR A 171 -32.56 -11.65 6.87
N ILE A 172 -33.42 -11.04 6.05
CA ILE A 172 -33.13 -9.76 5.37
C ILE A 172 -32.88 -8.67 6.41
N SER A 173 -33.80 -8.49 7.36
CA SER A 173 -33.70 -7.44 8.39
C SER A 173 -32.45 -7.63 9.26
N PHE A 174 -32.19 -8.84 9.74
CA PHE A 174 -31.02 -9.15 10.54
C PHE A 174 -29.72 -8.88 9.77
N THR A 175 -29.65 -9.30 8.51
CA THR A 175 -28.44 -9.12 7.71
C THR A 175 -28.19 -7.66 7.37
N TYR A 176 -29.23 -6.90 6.99
CA TYR A 176 -29.09 -5.47 6.68
C TYR A 176 -28.80 -4.62 7.91
N PHE A 177 -29.58 -4.76 8.99
CA PHE A 177 -29.47 -3.87 10.14
C PHE A 177 -28.38 -4.26 11.13
N ALA A 178 -28.06 -5.55 11.27
CA ALA A 178 -27.02 -6.00 12.19
C ALA A 178 -25.73 -6.33 11.44
N VAL A 179 -25.76 -7.29 10.52
CA VAL A 179 -24.53 -7.89 9.99
C VAL A 179 -23.76 -6.92 9.09
N LEU A 180 -24.40 -6.28 8.11
CA LEU A 180 -23.72 -5.33 7.22
C LEU A 180 -23.15 -4.14 8.02
N ASN A 181 -23.89 -3.64 9.01
CA ASN A 181 -23.41 -2.57 9.88
C ASN A 181 -22.20 -2.99 10.73
N VAL A 182 -22.18 -4.23 11.25
CA VAL A 182 -21.01 -4.79 11.95
C VAL A 182 -19.81 -4.93 11.01
N VAL A 183 -20.02 -5.43 9.79
CA VAL A 183 -18.94 -5.54 8.78
C VAL A 183 -18.35 -4.17 8.46
N THR A 184 -19.19 -3.16 8.25
CA THR A 184 -18.75 -1.78 8.02
C THR A 184 -17.98 -1.24 9.24
N ALA A 185 -18.47 -1.46 10.46
CA ALA A 185 -17.79 -1.02 11.68
C ALA A 185 -16.40 -1.65 11.83
N VAL A 186 -16.28 -2.97 11.61
CA VAL A 186 -15.00 -3.69 11.67
C VAL A 186 -14.04 -3.20 10.59
N PHE A 187 -14.53 -2.95 9.37
CA PHE A 187 -13.73 -2.39 8.29
C PHE A 187 -13.19 -0.99 8.65
N CYS A 188 -14.05 -0.10 9.14
CA CYS A 188 -13.67 1.23 9.60
C CYS A 188 -12.67 1.17 10.75
N GLN A 189 -12.90 0.33 11.76
CA GLN A 189 -11.97 0.16 12.88
C GLN A 189 -10.60 -0.31 12.41
N SER A 190 -10.56 -1.28 11.49
CA SER A 190 -9.31 -1.80 10.94
C SER A 190 -8.55 -0.74 10.13
N ALA A 191 -9.27 0.14 9.42
CA ALA A 191 -8.67 1.25 8.70
C ALA A 191 -8.08 2.31 9.66
N ILE A 192 -8.78 2.61 10.76
CA ILE A 192 -8.31 3.51 11.82
C ILE A 192 -7.06 2.93 12.50
N ASP A 193 -7.11 1.66 12.90
CA ASP A 193 -5.99 0.98 13.54
C ASP A 193 -4.77 0.94 12.61
N GLY A 194 -4.98 0.66 11.31
CA GLY A 194 -3.92 0.71 10.30
C GLY A 194 -3.27 2.09 10.17
N ALA A 195 -4.07 3.16 10.18
CA ALA A 195 -3.57 4.53 10.12
C ALA A 195 -2.80 4.94 11.39
N GLN A 196 -3.30 4.55 12.58
CA GLN A 196 -2.62 4.82 13.85
C GLN A 196 -1.30 4.05 13.96
N ASN A 197 -1.26 2.80 13.53
CA ASN A 197 -0.05 1.98 13.61
C ASN A 197 1.06 2.48 12.67
N ASP A 198 0.70 2.99 11.48
CA ASP A 198 1.65 3.66 10.58
C ASP A 198 2.18 4.96 11.20
N HIS A 199 1.33 5.74 11.88
CA HIS A 199 1.77 6.95 12.58
C HIS A 199 2.69 6.64 13.76
N ALA A 200 2.34 5.67 14.61
CA ALA A 200 3.14 5.24 15.74
C ALA A 200 4.51 4.69 15.28
N SER A 201 4.52 3.87 14.22
CA SER A 201 5.75 3.36 13.61
C SER A 201 6.66 4.48 13.10
N LYS A 202 6.09 5.51 12.45
CA LYS A 202 6.83 6.69 12.00
C LYS A 202 7.37 7.51 13.18
N VAL A 203 6.59 7.68 14.25
CA VAL A 203 7.04 8.39 15.46
C VAL A 203 8.19 7.66 16.14
N HIS A 204 8.10 6.33 16.29
CA HIS A 204 9.18 5.52 16.82
C HIS A 204 10.44 5.57 15.96
N ALA A 205 10.31 5.57 14.63
CA ALA A 205 11.45 5.72 13.73
C ALA A 205 12.15 7.09 13.88
N ILE A 206 11.37 8.17 14.07
CA ILE A 206 11.92 9.51 14.32
C ILE A 206 12.63 9.56 15.68
N LEU A 207 12.05 8.99 16.73
CA LEU A 207 12.64 8.94 18.07
C LEU A 207 13.95 8.13 18.09
N ALA A 208 13.96 6.93 17.49
CA ALA A 208 15.17 6.11 17.38
C ALA A 208 16.28 6.83 16.60
N ASN A 209 15.93 7.58 15.56
CA ASN A 209 16.91 8.38 14.81
C ASN A 209 17.44 9.56 15.64
N LYS A 210 16.59 10.20 16.45
CA LYS A 210 17.04 11.24 17.40
C LYS A 210 18.00 10.69 18.45
N GLU A 211 17.70 9.54 19.05
CA GLU A 211 18.60 8.89 20.02
C GLU A 211 19.94 8.50 19.36
N ALA A 212 19.91 7.95 18.14
CA ALA A 212 21.13 7.65 17.41
C ALA A 212 21.97 8.90 17.08
N HIS A 213 21.32 10.03 16.79
CA HIS A 213 21.99 11.31 16.58
C HIS A 213 22.59 11.87 17.88
N LEU A 214 21.85 11.83 18.98
CA LEU A 214 22.33 12.26 20.30
C LEU A 214 23.48 11.39 20.80
N GLY A 215 23.43 10.08 20.58
CA GLY A 215 24.53 9.18 20.89
C GLY A 215 25.82 9.54 20.14
N LYS A 216 25.74 9.88 18.85
CA LYS A 216 26.90 10.35 18.07
C LYS A 216 27.45 11.67 18.61
N ILE A 217 26.58 12.60 18.97
CA ILE A 217 26.96 13.89 19.57
C ILE A 217 27.67 13.66 20.91
N ASN A 218 27.11 12.80 21.77
CA ASN A 218 27.72 12.48 23.07
C ASN A 218 29.08 11.78 22.90
N THR A 219 29.21 10.88 21.92
CA THR A 219 30.49 10.24 21.58
C THR A 219 31.54 11.25 21.09
N LEU A 220 31.12 12.29 20.36
CA LEU A 220 32.01 13.37 19.97
C LEU A 220 32.43 14.21 21.18
N PHE A 221 31.49 14.53 22.08
CA PHE A 221 31.79 15.32 23.27
C PHE A 221 32.67 14.59 24.29
N SER A 222 32.49 13.28 24.47
CA SER A 222 33.40 12.48 25.30
C SER A 222 34.82 12.44 24.73
N LYS A 223 34.99 12.36 23.40
CA LYS A 223 36.31 12.52 22.75
C LYS A 223 36.95 13.90 22.99
N PHE A 224 36.14 14.94 23.24
CA PHE A 224 36.65 16.26 23.62
C PHE A 224 37.07 16.38 25.08
N GLY A 225 36.89 15.33 25.90
CA GLY A 225 37.36 15.27 27.29
C GLY A 225 36.37 15.88 28.29
N ALA A 226 35.08 15.86 27.98
CA ALA A 226 34.03 16.17 28.94
C ALA A 226 33.70 14.90 29.75
N ASP A 227 34.30 14.74 30.93
CA ASP A 227 34.07 13.59 31.81
C ASP A 227 32.71 13.68 32.53
N ASP A 228 32.09 14.86 32.54
CA ASP A 228 30.84 15.24 33.19
C ASP A 228 29.76 15.70 32.19
N GLY A 229 30.01 15.58 30.88
CA GLY A 229 29.09 15.99 29.82
C GLY A 229 28.97 17.52 29.64
N VAL A 230 29.80 18.31 30.33
CA VAL A 230 29.85 19.77 30.25
C VAL A 230 31.12 20.20 29.52
N ILE A 231 30.98 21.12 28.56
CA ILE A 231 32.11 21.59 27.75
C ILE A 231 32.32 23.06 28.05
N THR A 232 33.49 23.40 28.57
CA THR A 232 33.84 24.80 28.78
C THR A 232 34.14 25.46 27.44
N PHE A 233 33.73 26.72 27.26
CA PHE A 233 33.92 27.48 26.00
C PHE A 233 35.38 27.44 25.49
N LYS A 234 36.38 27.47 26.39
CA LYS A 234 37.81 27.31 26.03
C LYS A 234 38.14 25.97 25.37
N MET A 235 37.66 24.86 25.93
CA MET A 235 37.89 23.51 25.39
C MET A 235 37.22 23.34 24.01
N PHE A 236 36.04 23.94 23.86
CA PHE A 236 35.35 23.98 22.58
C PHE A 236 36.14 24.79 21.54
N GLN A 237 36.66 25.97 21.89
CA GLN A 237 37.42 26.82 20.98
C GLN A 237 38.75 26.20 20.53
N GLU A 238 39.41 25.42 21.39
CA GLU A 238 40.63 24.69 21.01
C GLU A 238 40.33 23.50 20.09
N LYS A 239 39.29 22.72 20.38
CA LYS A 239 39.02 21.46 19.68
C LYS A 239 38.03 21.58 18.51
N ILE A 240 37.32 22.69 18.33
CA ILE A 240 36.41 22.92 17.19
C ILE A 240 37.14 22.88 15.83
N ASN A 241 38.44 23.21 15.83
CA ASN A 241 39.27 23.14 14.64
C ASN A 241 39.94 21.77 14.46
N SER A 242 39.68 20.77 15.30
CA SER A 242 40.26 19.44 15.11
C SER A 242 39.78 18.80 13.79
N VAL A 243 40.59 17.89 13.25
CA VAL A 243 40.29 17.16 12.01
C VAL A 243 38.95 16.39 12.12
N GLU A 244 38.60 15.95 13.33
CA GLU A 244 37.41 15.15 13.62
C GLU A 244 36.12 16.00 13.61
N VAL A 245 36.14 17.23 14.14
CA VAL A 245 34.99 18.16 14.02
C VAL A 245 34.85 18.64 12.58
N ARG A 246 35.98 18.91 11.90
CA ARG A 246 35.98 19.36 10.51
C ARG A 246 35.53 18.31 9.51
N SER A 247 35.55 17.02 9.84
CA SER A 247 34.96 15.98 8.98
C SER A 247 33.44 15.89 9.17
N TRP A 248 32.95 16.11 10.39
CA TRP A 248 31.53 16.09 10.73
C TRP A 248 30.77 17.36 10.30
N THR A 249 31.40 18.53 10.44
CA THR A 249 30.85 19.83 10.02
C THR A 249 31.01 20.10 8.52
N ARG A 250 31.77 19.26 7.80
CA ARG A 250 31.86 19.35 6.35
C ARG A 250 30.54 18.86 5.76
N ILE A 251 29.67 19.81 5.47
CA ILE A 251 28.58 19.62 4.51
C ILE A 251 29.23 19.00 3.27
N PRO A 252 28.78 17.83 2.78
CA PRO A 252 29.35 17.21 1.60
C PRO A 252 29.45 18.23 0.48
N ALA A 253 30.58 18.32 -0.22
CA ALA A 253 30.79 19.28 -1.32
C ALA A 253 29.74 19.17 -2.45
N ALA A 254 28.92 18.10 -2.45
CA ALA A 254 27.74 17.98 -3.29
C ALA A 254 26.62 19.00 -2.92
N LEU A 255 26.46 19.35 -1.64
CA LEU A 255 25.48 20.33 -1.17
C LEU A 255 25.96 21.79 -1.33
N SER A 256 27.27 22.04 -1.40
CA SER A 256 27.80 23.37 -1.74
C SER A 256 27.56 23.73 -3.21
N LYS A 257 27.49 22.75 -4.11
CA LYS A 257 27.11 22.96 -5.52
C LYS A 257 25.63 23.28 -5.70
N LEU A 258 24.73 22.79 -4.84
CA LEU A 258 23.31 23.17 -4.85
C LEU A 258 23.07 24.59 -4.31
N LYS A 259 23.94 25.07 -3.41
CA LYS A 259 23.85 26.44 -2.88
C LYS A 259 24.36 27.49 -3.87
N SER A 260 25.26 27.15 -4.80
CA SER A 260 25.76 28.14 -5.78
C SER A 260 24.83 28.37 -6.97
N SER A 261 23.98 27.41 -7.35
CA SER A 261 23.07 27.58 -8.50
C SER A 261 21.75 28.25 -8.15
N SER A 262 21.24 28.13 -6.92
CA SER A 262 19.98 28.77 -6.51
C SER A 262 20.13 30.22 -6.04
N TRP A 263 21.31 30.63 -5.56
CA TRP A 263 21.49 31.97 -4.96
C TRP A 263 21.97 33.03 -5.95
N VAL A 264 22.51 32.63 -7.11
CA VAL A 264 22.90 33.58 -8.18
C VAL A 264 21.67 34.17 -8.88
N ALA A 265 20.51 33.52 -8.80
CA ALA A 265 19.26 34.04 -9.37
C ALA A 265 18.61 35.18 -8.55
N CYS A 266 19.04 35.43 -7.31
CA CYS A 266 18.33 36.34 -6.39
C CYS A 266 19.15 37.56 -5.90
N GLY A 267 20.35 37.81 -6.43
CA GLY A 267 21.01 39.12 -6.32
C GLY A 267 21.31 39.69 -4.92
N CYS A 268 21.38 38.86 -3.86
CA CYS A 268 21.69 39.35 -2.50
C CYS A 268 23.10 38.93 -2.05
N GLU A 269 24.03 39.90 -2.05
CA GLU A 269 25.32 39.81 -1.35
C GLU A 269 25.10 39.95 0.16
N ALA A 270 25.33 38.89 0.94
CA ALA A 270 25.32 38.96 2.39
C ALA A 270 26.75 39.16 2.95
N LYS A 271 27.04 40.34 3.50
CA LYS A 271 28.25 40.63 4.30
C LYS A 271 28.16 39.97 5.69
N PRO A 272 29.06 39.04 6.08
CA PRO A 272 28.89 38.24 7.30
C PRO A 272 29.85 38.64 8.44
N ARG A 273 29.74 39.85 9.02
CA ARG A 273 30.55 40.21 10.21
C ARG A 273 29.90 41.07 11.31
N GLN A 274 28.64 41.52 11.19
CA GLN A 274 28.07 42.45 12.18
C GLN A 274 27.11 41.81 13.21
N TRP A 275 26.59 40.60 12.96
CA TRP A 275 25.53 40.02 13.81
C TRP A 275 25.97 39.51 15.19
N MET A 276 27.27 39.46 15.48
CA MET A 276 27.78 38.84 16.73
C MET A 276 28.16 39.85 17.81
N SER A 277 28.39 41.13 17.46
CA SER A 277 28.75 42.17 18.45
C SER A 277 27.53 42.79 19.14
N GLU A 278 26.35 42.73 18.53
CA GLU A 278 25.17 43.45 19.00
C GLU A 278 24.37 42.69 20.07
N ARG A 279 24.65 41.38 20.25
CA ARG A 279 23.97 40.53 21.23
C ARG A 279 24.68 40.46 22.58
N LEU A 280 25.91 40.97 22.71
CA LEU A 280 26.68 40.95 23.95
C LEU A 280 26.51 42.22 24.81
N SER A 281 25.87 43.28 24.31
CA SER A 281 25.64 44.52 25.07
C SER A 281 24.29 44.57 25.83
N MET A 282 23.37 43.62 25.61
CA MET A 282 22.03 43.67 26.22
C MET A 282 21.86 42.86 27.52
N THR A 283 22.92 42.20 28.02
CA THR A 283 22.83 41.36 29.24
C THR A 283 23.45 41.98 30.50
N SER A 284 23.90 43.25 30.46
CA SER A 284 24.58 43.90 31.61
C SER A 284 23.83 45.09 32.25
N SER A 285 22.53 45.28 31.97
CA SER A 285 21.75 46.40 32.51
C SER A 285 20.45 45.99 33.22
N GLY A 286 20.45 44.82 33.86
CA GLY A 286 19.33 44.32 34.66
C GLY A 286 19.79 43.89 36.06
N SER A 287 20.19 44.85 36.88
CA SER A 287 20.33 44.74 38.34
C SER A 287 19.86 46.04 38.96
#